data_AF-L5NRY3-F1
#
_entry.id   AF-L5NRY3-F1
#
_cell.length_a   1.000
_cell.length_b   1.000
_cell.length_c   1.000
_cell.angle_alpha   90.00
_cell.angle_beta   90.00
_cell.angle_gamma   90.00
#
_symmetry.space_group_name_H-M   'P 1'
#
loop_
_entity.id
_entity.type
_entity.pdbx_description
1 polymer ?
#
loop_
_entity_poly.entity_id
_entity_poly.type
_entity_poly.pdbx_seq_one_letter_code
_entity_poly.pdbx_strand_id
1 'polypeptide(L)'
;MLVVACLVATASAAAVPAGAAADTAAQSATVPASPGADADRSALGTAATPPRQTGNETDNSTGVIHENPDEVDGENELDRLLSYLSGELNGDIGASTLRLSRGEYEAARAALGDDYDDSLGKYVDVEGETETDGDGASEEYRTVGETQRAYVDTVSEFRETRREYEAARRAGDDERARELARELTRLAEDGESQSDRLLTAFDVISNRTDGDLTESSTQIEAVQANVSEQRDEIVSREFVATSLTVDDYDRNISFTDPLVLSGSLVADDGTPVTGSTARFAVGGQTIRTAVDADGSFELTYRPARIPAGSSSVTVRYLPNDTSVYQATERVVPVAVSQVNATAGLSEPAAPAYGYADGVSVRATLRVNGTPVPNYPLAASFAESSATASATNASGQSTVSTTVPATATGAAS
;
A
#
# COMPACT_ATOMS: atom_id res chain seq x y z
N MET A 1 45.08 -5.38 14.03
CA MET A 1 44.21 -6.14 14.94
C MET A 1 42.84 -6.12 14.31
N LEU A 2 42.29 -7.30 14.02
CA LEU A 2 41.22 -7.56 13.07
C LEU A 2 39.90 -6.94 13.58
N VAL A 3 39.42 -5.88 12.95
CA VAL A 3 38.05 -5.39 13.13
C VAL A 3 37.28 -5.79 11.88
N VAL A 4 36.55 -6.89 12.00
CA VAL A 4 35.53 -7.30 11.03
C VAL A 4 34.46 -6.21 11.07
N ALA A 5 34.36 -5.40 10.02
CA ALA A 5 33.17 -4.59 9.81
C ALA A 5 32.02 -5.56 9.51
N CYS A 6 31.14 -5.78 10.50
CA CYS A 6 29.94 -6.58 10.35
C CYS A 6 29.07 -6.00 9.23
N LEU A 7 29.03 -6.69 8.08
CA LEU A 7 27.94 -6.52 7.13
C LEU A 7 26.72 -7.24 7.72
N VAL A 8 25.86 -6.51 8.43
CA VAL A 8 24.58 -7.05 8.88
C VAL A 8 23.60 -6.98 7.70
N ALA A 9 23.16 -8.13 7.20
CA ALA A 9 22.04 -8.21 6.29
C ALA A 9 20.75 -7.99 7.10
N THR A 10 20.31 -6.74 7.22
CA THR A 10 18.98 -6.41 7.73
C THR A 10 17.99 -6.34 6.57
N ALA A 11 16.85 -7.01 6.70
CA ALA A 11 15.69 -6.79 5.86
C ALA A 11 14.98 -5.52 6.37
N SER A 12 15.21 -4.38 5.73
CA SER A 12 14.43 -3.17 5.95
C SER A 12 13.31 -3.09 4.90
N ALA A 13 12.07 -3.20 5.37
CA ALA A 13 10.92 -2.68 4.65
C ALA A 13 10.92 -1.15 4.82
N ALA A 14 11.09 -0.42 3.72
CA ALA A 14 10.96 1.04 3.70
C ALA A 14 10.02 1.42 2.55
N ALA A 15 8.90 2.03 2.94
CA ALA A 15 7.89 2.60 2.06
C ALA A 15 8.46 3.81 1.28
N VAL A 16 8.01 3.95 0.04
CA VAL A 16 8.37 5.03 -0.88
C VAL A 16 7.30 6.13 -0.78
N PRO A 17 7.62 7.40 -0.50
CA PRO A 17 6.79 8.51 -0.92
C PRO A 17 7.24 9.02 -2.29
N ALA A 18 6.28 9.15 -3.20
CA ALA A 18 6.45 9.74 -4.51
C ALA A 18 6.54 11.27 -4.39
N GLY A 19 7.69 11.84 -4.76
CA GLY A 19 7.89 13.28 -4.89
C GLY A 19 7.67 13.73 -6.34
N ALA A 20 6.72 14.64 -6.52
CA ALA A 20 6.39 15.29 -7.78
C ALA A 20 7.52 16.21 -8.29
N ALA A 21 7.76 16.17 -9.59
CA ALA A 21 8.66 17.08 -10.30
C ALA A 21 7.90 18.31 -10.80
N ALA A 22 8.56 19.47 -10.67
CA ALA A 22 8.12 20.78 -11.13
C ALA A 22 8.45 21.02 -12.61
N ASP A 23 7.69 21.91 -13.26
CA ASP A 23 8.09 22.66 -14.47
C ASP A 23 7.37 24.04 -14.40
N THR A 24 8.00 25.18 -14.11
CA THR A 24 8.95 26.06 -14.83
C THR A 24 8.28 27.32 -15.42
N ALA A 25 8.90 28.47 -15.08
CA ALA A 25 8.98 29.78 -15.76
C ALA A 25 7.69 30.63 -15.94
N ALA A 26 7.52 31.79 -15.27
CA ALA A 26 8.26 33.08 -15.34
C ALA A 26 7.62 34.09 -16.31
N GLN A 27 7.19 35.25 -15.79
CA GLN A 27 7.70 36.57 -16.23
C GLN A 27 7.12 37.74 -15.43
N SER A 28 8.02 38.69 -15.16
CA SER A 28 7.85 39.97 -14.49
C SER A 28 7.03 40.98 -15.29
N ALA A 29 6.45 42.00 -14.62
CA ALA A 29 6.86 43.41 -14.77
C ALA A 29 5.81 44.43 -14.23
N THR A 30 6.23 45.21 -13.23
CA THR A 30 6.06 46.67 -13.03
C THR A 30 4.71 47.39 -13.26
N VAL A 31 4.28 48.06 -12.20
CA VAL A 31 3.32 49.19 -12.11
C VAL A 31 3.95 50.48 -12.69
N PRO A 32 3.14 51.45 -13.20
CA PRO A 32 2.91 52.68 -12.43
C PRO A 32 1.46 53.23 -12.52
N ALA A 33 1.20 54.27 -11.72
CA ALA A 33 -0.09 54.77 -11.26
C ALA A 33 -0.73 55.95 -12.05
N SER A 34 -2.06 56.11 -11.86
CA SER A 34 -2.89 57.34 -11.72
C SER A 34 -3.09 58.32 -12.92
N PRO A 35 -4.04 59.31 -12.88
CA PRO A 35 -5.23 59.54 -12.03
C PRO A 35 -6.51 60.12 -12.75
N GLY A 36 -7.63 60.21 -11.99
CA GLY A 36 -8.70 61.25 -12.11
C GLY A 36 -9.90 60.94 -13.02
N ALA A 37 -11.13 61.39 -12.81
CA ALA A 37 -11.82 62.14 -11.75
C ALA A 37 -13.34 62.15 -12.10
N ASP A 38 -14.22 62.23 -11.07
CA ASP A 38 -15.58 62.83 -11.05
C ASP A 38 -16.68 62.28 -11.99
N ALA A 39 -17.97 62.18 -11.65
CA ALA A 39 -18.78 62.39 -10.46
C ALA A 39 -20.19 61.82 -10.80
N ASP A 40 -20.94 61.26 -9.84
CA ASP A 40 -22.26 61.83 -9.48
C ASP A 40 -22.84 61.17 -8.22
N ARG A 41 -23.69 61.95 -7.56
CA ARG A 41 -24.12 61.86 -6.17
C ARG A 41 -25.39 61.01 -5.97
N SER A 42 -25.50 60.43 -4.78
CA SER A 42 -26.54 60.75 -3.77
C SER A 42 -27.37 59.57 -3.23
N ALA A 43 -27.36 59.49 -1.89
CA ALA A 43 -28.47 59.22 -0.96
C ALA A 43 -28.39 57.95 -0.09
N LEU A 44 -28.82 58.15 1.16
CA LEU A 44 -28.96 57.24 2.33
C LEU A 44 -27.67 57.15 3.17
N GLY A 45 -27.63 57.50 4.45
CA GLY A 45 -28.67 57.81 5.42
C GLY A 45 -28.02 57.65 6.80
N THR A 46 -28.30 58.60 7.68
CA THR A 46 -27.71 58.83 9.00
C THR A 46 -27.58 57.59 9.88
N ALA A 47 -26.43 57.45 10.54
CA ALA A 47 -26.15 56.46 11.56
C ALA A 47 -27.19 56.53 12.70
N ALA A 48 -27.92 55.43 12.89
CA ALA A 48 -28.74 55.20 14.07
C ALA A 48 -27.91 54.43 15.10
N THR A 49 -27.75 55.04 16.27
CA THR A 49 -27.24 54.45 17.50
C THR A 49 -27.95 53.13 17.81
N PRO A 50 -27.25 52.06 18.22
CA PRO A 50 -27.92 50.82 18.66
C PRO A 50 -28.80 51.11 19.88
N PRO A 51 -29.98 50.48 19.99
CA PRO A 51 -30.89 50.73 21.10
C PRO A 51 -30.26 50.26 22.41
N ARG A 52 -30.24 51.17 23.39
CA ARG A 52 -30.07 50.86 24.80
C ARG A 52 -31.28 50.03 25.23
N GLN A 53 -31.10 48.74 25.50
CA GLN A 53 -32.12 47.93 26.16
C GLN A 53 -32.31 48.45 27.60
N THR A 54 -33.41 49.18 27.81
CA THR A 54 -33.98 49.43 29.12
C THR A 54 -34.60 48.12 29.61
N GLY A 55 -34.01 47.55 30.66
CA GLY A 55 -34.53 46.36 31.32
C GLY A 55 -35.91 46.61 31.91
N ASN A 56 -36.82 45.69 31.65
CA ASN A 56 -38.00 45.45 32.47
C ASN A 56 -38.15 43.93 32.60
N GLU A 57 -38.17 43.47 33.84
CA GLU A 57 -37.96 42.10 34.30
C GLU A 57 -39.06 41.13 33.85
N THR A 58 -38.67 40.02 33.20
CA THR A 58 -38.96 38.62 33.59
C THR A 58 -38.49 37.68 32.47
N ASP A 59 -37.20 37.33 32.46
CA ASP A 59 -36.74 36.14 31.73
C ASP A 59 -35.63 35.46 32.53
N ASN A 60 -35.97 34.25 33.00
CA ASN A 60 -35.09 33.35 33.72
C ASN A 60 -34.15 32.63 32.73
N SER A 61 -33.33 33.40 32.01
CA SER A 61 -32.29 32.85 31.12
C SER A 61 -30.99 32.70 31.91
N THR A 62 -30.87 31.60 32.65
CA THR A 62 -29.56 31.05 33.00
C THR A 62 -28.95 30.48 31.72
N GLY A 63 -28.29 31.32 30.94
CA GLY A 63 -27.59 30.92 29.72
C GLY A 63 -26.46 31.88 29.47
N VAL A 64 -25.29 31.57 29.99
CA VAL A 64 -24.06 32.27 29.61
C VAL A 64 -23.84 32.00 28.11
N ILE A 65 -23.68 33.05 27.31
CA ILE A 65 -23.57 32.94 25.84
C ILE A 65 -22.10 32.83 25.41
N HIS A 66 -21.15 33.27 26.24
CA HIS A 66 -19.70 33.13 26.04
C HIS A 66 -19.00 33.01 27.39
N GLU A 67 -18.27 31.92 27.62
CA GLU A 67 -17.39 31.71 28.78
C GLU A 67 -15.91 31.93 28.40
N ASN A 68 -15.10 32.26 29.40
CA ASN A 68 -13.66 32.47 29.25
C ASN A 68 -12.98 31.12 28.93
N PRO A 69 -12.25 30.97 27.81
CA PRO A 69 -11.70 29.68 27.39
C PRO A 69 -10.83 29.00 28.46
N ASP A 70 -10.15 29.77 29.30
CA ASP A 70 -9.28 29.28 30.37
C ASP A 70 -10.03 28.88 31.66
N GLU A 71 -11.35 29.11 31.73
CA GLU A 71 -12.23 28.78 32.86
C GLU A 71 -13.26 27.70 32.52
N VAL A 72 -13.23 27.16 31.30
CA VAL A 72 -14.12 26.07 30.86
C VAL A 72 -13.60 24.73 31.39
N ASP A 73 -13.75 24.51 32.70
CA ASP A 73 -13.50 23.21 33.33
C ASP A 73 -14.75 22.34 33.22
N GLY A 74 -14.94 21.71 32.06
CA GLY A 74 -16.06 20.80 31.84
C GLY A 74 -15.71 19.69 30.88
N GLU A 75 -15.16 18.58 31.39
CA GLU A 75 -15.04 17.30 30.66
C GLU A 75 -16.35 16.97 29.90
N ASN A 76 -17.49 17.28 30.52
CA ASN A 76 -18.84 17.12 29.95
C ASN A 76 -19.14 17.93 28.68
N GLU A 77 -18.39 18.99 28.36
CA GLU A 77 -18.58 19.80 27.15
C GLU A 77 -17.67 19.34 26.00
N LEU A 78 -16.47 18.85 26.32
CA LEU A 78 -15.60 18.19 25.35
C LEU A 78 -16.21 16.86 24.87
N ASP A 79 -16.85 16.09 25.75
CA ASP A 79 -17.60 14.88 25.38
C ASP A 79 -18.73 15.18 24.37
N ARG A 80 -19.42 16.32 24.54
CA ARG A 80 -20.46 16.76 23.59
C ARG A 80 -19.87 17.15 22.25
N LEU A 81 -18.72 17.82 22.26
CA LEU A 81 -18.00 18.20 21.05
C LEU A 81 -17.51 16.95 20.30
N LEU A 82 -16.99 15.94 21.01
CA LEU A 82 -16.63 14.65 20.42
C LEU A 82 -17.82 13.95 19.76
N SER A 83 -18.96 13.91 20.45
CA SER A 83 -20.18 13.33 19.88
C SER A 83 -20.64 14.07 18.61
N TYR A 84 -20.55 15.40 18.60
CA TYR A 84 -20.86 16.22 17.42
C TYR A 84 -19.89 15.92 16.26
N LEU A 85 -18.58 15.94 16.50
CA LEU A 85 -17.56 15.70 15.49
C LEU A 85 -17.63 14.26 14.94
N SER A 86 -17.84 13.27 15.81
CA SER A 86 -18.11 11.88 15.43
C SER A 86 -19.34 11.78 14.51
N GLY A 87 -20.42 12.49 14.83
CA GLY A 87 -21.61 12.56 13.99
C GLY A 87 -21.34 13.15 12.60
N GLU A 88 -20.52 14.20 12.53
CA GLU A 88 -20.11 14.84 11.26
C GLU A 88 -19.26 13.88 10.41
N LEU A 89 -18.24 13.25 11.00
CA LEU A 89 -17.39 12.25 10.34
C LEU A 89 -18.19 11.05 9.83
N ASN A 90 -19.12 10.53 10.64
CA ASN A 90 -20.00 9.42 10.25
C ASN A 90 -20.95 9.83 9.11
N GLY A 91 -21.41 11.09 9.09
CA GLY A 91 -22.20 11.66 8.01
C GLY A 91 -21.43 11.68 6.68
N ASP A 92 -20.17 12.08 6.70
CA ASP A 92 -19.30 12.12 5.52
C ASP A 92 -18.97 10.72 5.00
N ILE A 93 -18.70 9.77 5.90
CA ILE A 93 -18.54 8.34 5.57
C ILE A 93 -19.79 7.81 4.87
N GLY A 94 -20.97 8.04 5.46
CA GLY A 94 -22.25 7.63 4.88
C GLY A 94 -22.54 8.28 3.52
N ALA A 95 -22.14 9.54 3.35
CA ALA A 95 -22.28 10.24 2.07
C ALA A 95 -21.33 9.67 1.00
N SER A 96 -20.11 9.28 1.38
CA SER A 96 -19.14 8.63 0.49
C SER A 96 -19.62 7.27 0.02
N THR A 97 -20.05 6.39 0.93
CA THR A 97 -20.54 5.04 0.61
C THR A 97 -21.80 5.10 -0.28
N LEU A 98 -22.70 6.05 -0.01
CA LEU A 98 -23.91 6.23 -0.80
C LEU A 98 -23.61 6.67 -2.23
N ARG A 99 -22.65 7.58 -2.41
CA ARG A 99 -22.22 8.04 -3.75
C ARG A 99 -21.48 6.94 -4.49
N LEU A 100 -20.64 6.17 -3.80
CA LEU A 100 -19.94 5.00 -4.36
C LEU A 100 -20.94 3.96 -4.91
N SER A 101 -21.98 3.61 -4.12
CA SER A 101 -22.99 2.64 -4.55
C SER A 101 -23.77 3.11 -5.79
N ARG A 102 -23.91 4.42 -5.98
CA ARG A 102 -24.52 5.05 -7.17
C ARG A 102 -23.56 5.21 -8.35
N GLY A 103 -22.27 4.91 -8.16
CA GLY A 103 -21.23 5.10 -9.19
C GLY A 103 -20.78 6.55 -9.38
N GLU A 104 -21.02 7.41 -8.39
CA GLU A 104 -20.62 8.81 -8.38
C GLU A 104 -19.22 8.94 -7.74
N TYR A 105 -18.20 8.37 -8.37
CA TYR A 105 -16.87 8.18 -7.75
C TYR A 105 -16.17 9.48 -7.33
N GLU A 106 -16.19 10.51 -8.18
CA GLU A 106 -15.58 11.81 -7.85
C GLU A 106 -16.27 12.44 -6.63
N ALA A 107 -17.60 12.35 -6.57
CA ALA A 107 -18.37 12.88 -5.45
C ALA A 107 -18.20 12.02 -4.19
N ALA A 108 -18.05 10.71 -4.33
CA ALA A 108 -17.74 9.80 -3.22
C ALA A 108 -16.38 10.11 -2.61
N ARG A 109 -15.37 10.39 -3.44
CA ARG A 109 -14.04 10.80 -3.01
C ARG A 109 -14.06 12.19 -2.36
N ALA A 110 -14.78 13.14 -2.96
CA ALA A 110 -14.91 14.49 -2.40
C ALA A 110 -15.58 14.53 -1.03
N ALA A 111 -16.47 13.56 -0.73
CA ALA A 111 -17.09 13.43 0.59
C ALA A 111 -16.08 13.17 1.72
N LEU A 112 -14.91 12.60 1.40
CA LEU A 112 -13.81 12.34 2.34
C LEU A 112 -12.57 13.14 1.94
N GLY A 113 -12.80 14.37 1.44
CA GLY A 113 -11.76 15.32 1.07
C GLY A 113 -11.33 16.21 2.23
N ASP A 114 -10.96 17.44 1.91
CA ASP A 114 -10.41 18.40 2.86
C ASP A 114 -11.32 18.66 4.07
N ASP A 115 -12.64 18.75 3.88
CA ASP A 115 -13.59 18.99 4.97
C ASP A 115 -13.62 17.85 6.00
N TYR A 116 -13.48 16.59 5.53
CA TYR A 116 -13.39 15.42 6.41
C TYR A 116 -12.06 15.41 7.17
N ASP A 117 -10.95 15.67 6.48
CA ASP A 117 -9.61 15.71 7.08
C ASP A 117 -9.52 16.83 8.14
N ASP A 118 -10.16 17.98 7.90
CA ASP A 118 -10.27 19.08 8.85
C ASP A 118 -11.12 18.71 10.09
N SER A 119 -12.25 18.04 9.89
CA SER A 119 -13.10 17.55 11.00
C SER A 119 -12.41 16.45 11.81
N LEU A 120 -11.63 15.58 11.15
CA LEU A 120 -10.83 14.56 11.81
C LEU A 120 -9.70 15.18 12.62
N GLY A 121 -9.04 16.23 12.11
CA GLY A 121 -8.04 16.99 12.86
C GLY A 121 -8.61 17.51 14.19
N LYS A 122 -9.79 18.14 14.14
CA LYS A 122 -10.49 18.62 15.35
C LYS A 122 -10.86 17.48 16.29
N TYR A 123 -11.33 16.35 15.76
CA TYR A 123 -11.68 15.18 16.57
C TYR A 123 -10.45 14.62 17.30
N VAL A 124 -9.32 14.49 16.60
CA VAL A 124 -8.04 14.01 17.16
C VAL A 124 -7.54 14.92 18.27
N ASP A 125 -7.60 16.24 18.06
CA ASP A 125 -7.18 17.23 19.06
C ASP A 125 -8.03 17.04 20.33
N VAL A 126 -9.37 17.16 20.21
CA VAL A 126 -10.30 17.07 21.34
C VAL A 126 -10.20 15.72 22.06
N GLU A 127 -10.06 14.62 21.33
CA GLU A 127 -9.91 13.28 21.91
C GLU A 127 -8.61 13.17 22.72
N GLY A 128 -7.53 13.80 22.26
CA GLY A 128 -6.26 13.86 22.98
C GLY A 128 -6.32 14.64 24.29
N GLU A 129 -7.29 15.55 24.43
CA GLU A 129 -7.54 16.28 25.68
C GLU A 129 -8.51 15.56 26.65
N THR A 130 -9.39 14.69 26.14
CA THR A 130 -10.38 13.97 26.96
C THR A 130 -9.93 12.56 27.35
N GLU A 131 -9.18 11.88 26.51
CA GLU A 131 -8.83 10.47 26.71
C GLU A 131 -7.42 10.30 27.26
N THR A 132 -7.32 9.67 28.44
CA THR A 132 -6.03 9.44 29.10
C THR A 132 -5.42 8.07 28.80
N ASP A 133 -6.22 7.12 28.29
CA ASP A 133 -5.84 5.70 28.17
C ASP A 133 -5.72 5.17 26.73
N GLY A 134 -5.98 6.00 25.70
CA GLY A 134 -5.74 5.66 24.29
C GLY A 134 -6.77 4.69 23.67
N ASP A 135 -8.00 4.70 24.18
CA ASP A 135 -9.11 3.85 23.71
C ASP A 135 -9.99 4.53 22.63
N GLY A 136 -9.54 5.68 22.12
CA GLY A 136 -10.25 6.52 21.17
C GLY A 136 -10.45 5.91 19.78
N ALA A 137 -11.24 6.58 18.94
CA ALA A 137 -11.60 6.16 17.58
C ALA A 137 -10.85 6.93 16.47
N SER A 138 -9.93 7.84 16.83
CA SER A 138 -9.24 8.68 15.85
C SER A 138 -8.44 7.91 14.81
N GLU A 139 -7.79 6.81 15.20
CA GLU A 139 -7.00 5.98 14.29
C GLU A 139 -7.90 5.21 13.30
N GLU A 140 -9.07 4.79 13.75
CA GLU A 140 -10.07 4.13 12.90
C GLU A 140 -10.69 5.11 11.91
N TYR A 141 -11.01 6.35 12.33
CA TYR A 141 -11.46 7.38 11.40
C TYR A 141 -10.38 7.70 10.34
N ARG A 142 -9.11 7.82 10.75
CA ARG A 142 -8.00 7.96 9.79
C ARG A 142 -7.94 6.80 8.82
N THR A 143 -8.04 5.58 9.33
CA THR A 143 -8.07 4.35 8.51
C THR A 143 -9.23 4.35 7.53
N VAL A 144 -10.43 4.77 7.95
CA VAL A 144 -11.60 4.89 7.07
C VAL A 144 -11.36 5.92 5.97
N GLY A 145 -10.90 7.13 6.31
CA GLY A 145 -10.64 8.18 5.35
C GLY A 145 -9.67 7.72 4.24
N GLU A 146 -8.56 7.07 4.61
CA GLU A 146 -7.58 6.55 3.67
C GLU A 146 -8.12 5.36 2.84
N THR A 147 -8.69 4.37 3.53
CA THR A 147 -9.11 3.11 2.90
C THR A 147 -10.33 3.32 2.00
N GLN A 148 -11.28 4.16 2.38
CA GLN A 148 -12.49 4.44 1.59
C GLN A 148 -12.13 5.19 0.31
N ARG A 149 -11.22 6.17 0.37
CA ARG A 149 -10.69 6.86 -0.83
C ARG A 149 -10.04 5.87 -1.78
N ALA A 150 -9.17 4.99 -1.27
CA ALA A 150 -8.53 3.95 -2.06
C ALA A 150 -9.53 2.94 -2.65
N TYR A 151 -10.56 2.54 -1.88
CA TYR A 151 -11.61 1.63 -2.35
C TYR A 151 -12.47 2.25 -3.46
N VAL A 152 -12.83 3.53 -3.34
CA VAL A 152 -13.54 4.28 -4.39
C VAL A 152 -12.75 4.24 -5.70
N ASP A 153 -11.41 4.40 -5.64
CA ASP A 153 -10.54 4.34 -6.81
C ASP A 153 -10.50 2.94 -7.41
N THR A 154 -10.28 1.91 -6.59
CA THR A 154 -10.26 0.51 -7.02
C THR A 154 -11.54 0.13 -7.75
N VAL A 155 -12.72 0.50 -7.20
CA VAL A 155 -14.02 0.19 -7.83
C VAL A 155 -14.25 1.02 -9.09
N SER A 156 -13.74 2.25 -9.18
CA SER A 156 -13.78 3.06 -10.40
C SER A 156 -12.94 2.43 -11.51
N GLU A 157 -11.70 2.08 -11.21
CA GLU A 157 -10.76 1.45 -12.12
C GLU A 157 -11.25 0.08 -12.57
N PHE A 158 -11.86 -0.71 -11.68
CA PHE A 158 -12.50 -1.98 -12.03
C PHE A 158 -13.60 -1.79 -13.09
N ARG A 159 -14.49 -0.81 -12.89
CA ARG A 159 -15.56 -0.55 -13.87
C ARG A 159 -15.02 -0.03 -15.21
N GLU A 160 -13.96 0.77 -15.20
CA GLU A 160 -13.31 1.22 -16.42
C GLU A 160 -12.63 0.09 -17.18
N THR A 161 -11.80 -0.70 -16.50
CA THR A 161 -11.10 -1.87 -17.04
C THR A 161 -12.09 -2.88 -17.61
N ARG A 162 -13.26 -3.06 -16.98
CA ARG A 162 -14.32 -3.94 -17.49
C ARG A 162 -14.88 -3.46 -18.82
N ARG A 163 -15.05 -2.14 -19.01
CA ARG A 163 -15.49 -1.58 -20.30
C ARG A 163 -14.46 -1.83 -21.40
N GLU A 164 -13.18 -1.70 -21.07
CA GLU A 164 -12.09 -2.04 -22.01
C GLU A 164 -12.10 -3.53 -22.35
N TYR A 165 -12.30 -4.39 -21.35
CA TYR A 165 -12.36 -5.84 -21.54
C TYR A 165 -13.50 -6.22 -22.48
N GLU A 166 -14.70 -5.68 -22.26
CA GLU A 166 -15.84 -5.89 -23.16
C GLU A 166 -15.56 -5.37 -24.58
N ALA A 167 -14.82 -4.27 -24.72
CA ALA A 167 -14.43 -3.74 -26.02
C ALA A 167 -13.42 -4.66 -26.74
N ALA A 168 -12.39 -5.15 -26.04
CA ALA A 168 -11.43 -6.11 -26.56
C ALA A 168 -12.12 -7.40 -27.02
N ARG A 169 -13.05 -7.92 -26.20
CA ARG A 169 -13.88 -9.08 -26.56
C ARG A 169 -14.73 -8.86 -27.81
N ARG A 170 -15.37 -7.69 -27.93
CA ARG A 170 -16.14 -7.34 -29.15
C ARG A 170 -15.26 -7.19 -30.39
N ALA A 171 -14.01 -6.80 -30.22
CA ALA A 171 -13.02 -6.72 -31.29
C ALA A 171 -12.41 -8.08 -31.67
N GLY A 172 -12.62 -9.13 -30.86
CA GLY A 172 -11.97 -10.42 -31.03
C GLY A 172 -10.49 -10.43 -30.63
N ASP A 173 -10.07 -9.46 -29.80
CA ASP A 173 -8.70 -9.39 -29.27
C ASP A 173 -8.62 -10.19 -27.97
N ASP A 174 -8.45 -11.50 -28.13
CA ASP A 174 -8.43 -12.45 -27.02
C ASP A 174 -7.20 -12.29 -26.10
N GLU A 175 -6.06 -11.81 -26.62
CA GLU A 175 -4.87 -11.57 -25.81
C GLU A 175 -5.10 -10.37 -24.89
N ARG A 176 -5.56 -9.24 -25.44
CA ARG A 176 -5.90 -8.05 -24.64
C ARG A 176 -7.03 -8.33 -23.65
N ALA A 177 -8.04 -9.11 -24.05
CA ALA A 177 -9.12 -9.49 -23.16
C ALA A 177 -8.62 -10.28 -21.95
N ARG A 178 -7.68 -11.21 -22.12
CA ARG A 178 -7.09 -11.98 -21.02
C ARG A 178 -6.21 -11.13 -20.12
N GLU A 179 -5.44 -10.19 -20.67
CA GLU A 179 -4.66 -9.24 -19.86
C GLU A 179 -5.57 -8.41 -18.95
N LEU A 180 -6.63 -7.83 -19.51
CA LEU A 180 -7.63 -7.04 -18.78
C LEU A 180 -8.40 -7.88 -17.77
N ALA A 181 -8.74 -9.13 -18.09
CA ALA A 181 -9.39 -10.04 -17.16
C ALA A 181 -8.52 -10.32 -15.92
N ARG A 182 -7.20 -10.46 -16.07
CA ARG A 182 -6.28 -10.60 -14.92
C ARG A 182 -6.17 -9.32 -14.10
N GLU A 183 -6.20 -8.16 -14.75
CA GLU A 183 -6.23 -6.87 -14.07
C GLU A 183 -7.50 -6.71 -13.24
N LEU A 184 -8.67 -7.08 -13.79
CA LEU A 184 -9.93 -7.12 -13.05
C LEU A 184 -9.87 -8.06 -11.84
N THR A 185 -9.21 -9.22 -11.96
CA THR A 185 -9.00 -10.11 -10.80
C THR A 185 -8.18 -9.42 -9.70
N ARG A 186 -7.09 -8.73 -10.05
CA ARG A 186 -6.26 -8.00 -9.06
C ARG A 186 -7.05 -6.88 -8.38
N LEU A 187 -7.77 -6.07 -9.15
CA LEU A 187 -8.60 -4.98 -8.62
C LEU A 187 -9.71 -5.50 -7.69
N ALA A 188 -10.31 -6.65 -8.00
CA ALA A 188 -11.31 -7.27 -7.13
C ALA A 188 -10.70 -7.80 -5.81
N GLU A 189 -9.51 -8.38 -5.84
CA GLU A 189 -8.76 -8.83 -4.64
C GLU A 189 -8.32 -7.65 -3.76
N ASP A 190 -7.86 -6.56 -4.38
CA ASP A 190 -7.51 -5.31 -3.69
C ASP A 190 -8.77 -4.70 -3.04
N GLY A 191 -9.89 -4.68 -3.76
CA GLY A 191 -11.18 -4.22 -3.28
C GLY A 191 -11.69 -5.03 -2.08
N GLU A 192 -11.53 -6.36 -2.11
CA GLU A 192 -11.91 -7.26 -1.00
C GLU A 192 -11.12 -6.95 0.27
N SER A 193 -9.80 -6.78 0.13
CA SER A 193 -8.92 -6.42 1.25
C SER A 193 -9.26 -5.05 1.84
N GLN A 194 -9.61 -4.08 0.99
CA GLN A 194 -10.03 -2.74 1.40
C GLN A 194 -11.41 -2.77 2.08
N SER A 195 -12.37 -3.53 1.54
CA SER A 195 -13.70 -3.67 2.13
C SER A 195 -13.65 -4.30 3.51
N ASP A 196 -12.85 -5.36 3.71
CA ASP A 196 -12.71 -6.02 5.01
C ASP A 196 -12.12 -5.08 6.07
N ARG A 197 -11.15 -4.25 5.67
CA ARG A 197 -10.55 -3.23 6.54
C ARG A 197 -11.56 -2.14 6.90
N LEU A 198 -12.40 -1.70 5.96
CA LEU A 198 -13.47 -0.74 6.21
C LEU A 198 -14.53 -1.28 7.17
N LEU A 199 -15.02 -2.50 6.94
CA LEU A 199 -16.02 -3.13 7.79
C LEU A 199 -15.51 -3.31 9.23
N THR A 200 -14.23 -3.67 9.38
CA THR A 200 -13.57 -3.74 10.69
C THR A 200 -13.50 -2.37 11.36
N ALA A 201 -13.12 -1.33 10.63
CA ALA A 201 -13.03 0.02 11.18
C ALA A 201 -14.42 0.60 11.55
N PHE A 202 -15.45 0.33 10.74
CA PHE A 202 -16.83 0.73 11.04
C PHE A 202 -17.34 0.07 12.31
N ASP A 203 -17.08 -1.22 12.51
CA ASP A 203 -17.47 -1.92 13.74
C ASP A 203 -16.80 -1.32 14.97
N VAL A 204 -15.49 -1.03 14.90
CA VAL A 204 -14.76 -0.40 16.01
C VAL A 204 -15.28 1.01 16.31
N ILE A 205 -15.50 1.84 15.30
CA ILE A 205 -16.07 3.18 15.47
C ILE A 205 -17.45 3.09 16.11
N SER A 206 -18.34 2.26 15.59
CA SER A 206 -19.70 2.10 16.13
C SER A 206 -19.72 1.64 17.59
N ASN A 207 -18.78 0.79 17.98
CA ASN A 207 -18.64 0.33 19.37
C ASN A 207 -18.05 1.41 20.31
N ARG A 208 -17.29 2.38 19.79
CA ARG A 208 -16.61 3.42 20.58
C ARG A 208 -17.38 4.73 20.65
N THR A 209 -18.07 5.13 19.58
CA THR A 209 -18.56 6.52 19.43
C THR A 209 -20.08 6.65 19.42
N ASP A 210 -20.82 5.66 19.91
CA ASP A 210 -22.30 5.56 19.86
C ASP A 210 -22.89 5.79 18.44
N GLY A 211 -22.05 5.74 17.40
CA GLY A 211 -22.40 6.04 16.00
C GLY A 211 -22.89 4.79 15.28
N ASP A 212 -23.82 4.95 14.33
CA ASP A 212 -24.34 3.84 13.52
C ASP A 212 -23.83 3.90 12.08
N LEU A 213 -22.96 2.95 11.73
CA LEU A 213 -22.41 2.77 10.38
C LEU A 213 -22.97 1.54 9.67
N THR A 214 -24.06 0.93 10.17
CA THR A 214 -24.65 -0.31 9.61
C THR A 214 -25.06 -0.15 8.14
N GLU A 215 -25.63 0.99 7.80
CA GLU A 215 -26.03 1.30 6.41
C GLU A 215 -24.79 1.42 5.50
N SER A 216 -23.72 2.07 5.98
CA SER A 216 -22.43 2.15 5.28
C SER A 216 -21.83 0.76 5.04
N SER A 217 -21.83 -0.11 6.06
CA SER A 217 -21.38 -1.50 5.94
C SER A 217 -22.16 -2.26 4.87
N THR A 218 -23.49 -2.16 4.90
CA THR A 218 -24.37 -2.82 3.92
C THR A 218 -24.06 -2.38 2.48
N GLN A 219 -23.78 -1.10 2.28
CA GLN A 219 -23.45 -0.57 0.95
C GLN A 219 -22.09 -1.04 0.46
N ILE A 220 -21.07 -1.10 1.34
CA ILE A 220 -19.75 -1.62 1.00
C ILE A 220 -19.83 -3.09 0.61
N GLU A 221 -20.54 -3.91 1.40
CA GLU A 221 -20.76 -5.33 1.13
C GLU A 221 -21.48 -5.54 -0.21
N ALA A 222 -22.51 -4.73 -0.51
CA ALA A 222 -23.24 -4.82 -1.78
C ALA A 222 -22.37 -4.46 -2.99
N VAL A 223 -21.53 -3.44 -2.89
CA VAL A 223 -20.58 -3.06 -3.94
C VAL A 223 -19.55 -4.17 -4.14
N GLN A 224 -18.97 -4.70 -3.07
CA GLN A 224 -17.96 -5.75 -3.15
C GLN A 224 -18.55 -7.05 -3.70
N ALA A 225 -19.75 -7.44 -3.28
CA ALA A 225 -20.44 -8.61 -3.82
C ALA A 225 -20.65 -8.50 -5.34
N ASN A 226 -21.01 -7.31 -5.83
CA ASN A 226 -21.17 -7.06 -7.26
C ASN A 226 -19.85 -7.13 -8.04
N VAL A 227 -18.74 -6.65 -7.45
CA VAL A 227 -17.39 -6.76 -8.04
C VAL A 227 -16.95 -8.23 -8.11
N SER A 228 -17.11 -8.99 -7.01
CA SER A 228 -16.77 -10.41 -6.94
C SER A 228 -17.55 -11.26 -7.93
N GLU A 229 -18.86 -11.05 -8.05
CA GLU A 229 -19.71 -11.76 -9.02
C GLU A 229 -19.22 -11.56 -10.45
N GLN A 230 -18.89 -10.31 -10.82
CA GLN A 230 -18.39 -9.99 -12.15
C GLN A 230 -17.01 -10.56 -12.41
N ARG A 231 -16.11 -10.50 -11.41
CA ARG A 231 -14.80 -11.16 -11.48
C ARG A 231 -14.98 -12.64 -11.79
N ASP A 232 -15.85 -13.34 -11.05
CA ASP A 232 -16.02 -14.78 -11.19
C ASP A 232 -16.61 -15.16 -12.56
N GLU A 233 -17.53 -14.35 -13.09
CA GLU A 233 -18.06 -14.50 -14.44
C GLU A 233 -16.95 -14.35 -15.51
N ILE A 234 -16.10 -13.35 -15.37
CA ILE A 234 -14.99 -13.08 -16.30
C ILE A 234 -13.94 -14.18 -16.21
N VAL A 235 -13.56 -14.59 -15.01
CA VAL A 235 -12.57 -15.67 -14.79
C VAL A 235 -13.05 -16.98 -15.39
N SER A 236 -14.31 -17.35 -15.13
CA SER A 236 -14.91 -18.58 -15.67
C SER A 236 -15.01 -18.59 -17.19
N ARG A 237 -15.06 -17.41 -17.82
CA ARG A 237 -15.16 -17.25 -19.27
C ARG A 237 -13.80 -17.25 -19.96
N GLU A 238 -12.84 -16.53 -19.40
CA GLU A 238 -11.56 -16.26 -20.05
C GLU A 238 -10.48 -17.29 -19.72
N PHE A 239 -10.62 -18.00 -18.59
CA PHE A 239 -9.56 -18.87 -18.11
C PHE A 239 -10.00 -20.30 -17.82
N VAL A 240 -9.15 -21.22 -18.25
CA VAL A 240 -9.20 -22.64 -17.90
C VAL A 240 -8.51 -22.82 -16.56
N ALA A 241 -9.25 -23.32 -15.58
CA ALA A 241 -8.70 -23.67 -14.28
C ALA A 241 -7.61 -24.74 -14.40
N THR A 242 -6.66 -24.69 -13.48
CA THR A 242 -5.49 -25.59 -13.47
C THR A 242 -5.33 -26.24 -12.11
N SER A 243 -4.89 -27.49 -12.15
CA SER A 243 -4.51 -28.26 -10.97
C SER A 243 -2.98 -28.41 -10.92
N LEU A 244 -2.41 -27.98 -9.79
CA LEU A 244 -1.01 -28.21 -9.44
C LEU A 244 -0.94 -29.31 -8.40
N THR A 245 -0.38 -30.44 -8.79
CA THR A 245 -0.07 -31.56 -7.91
C THR A 245 1.43 -31.67 -7.74
N VAL A 246 1.86 -32.00 -6.53
CA VAL A 246 3.27 -32.13 -6.16
C VAL A 246 3.41 -33.35 -5.29
N ASP A 247 4.53 -34.06 -5.45
CA ASP A 247 4.82 -35.22 -4.61
C ASP A 247 5.05 -34.78 -3.16
N ASP A 248 4.65 -35.64 -2.23
CA ASP A 248 4.89 -35.41 -0.81
C ASP A 248 6.39 -35.27 -0.55
N TYR A 249 6.75 -34.17 0.11
CA TYR A 249 8.11 -33.85 0.47
C TYR A 249 8.11 -33.56 1.97
N ASP A 250 8.84 -34.35 2.77
CA ASP A 250 8.93 -34.13 4.22
C ASP A 250 10.39 -34.27 4.67
N ARG A 251 11.22 -33.35 4.17
CA ARG A 251 12.65 -33.30 4.48
C ARG A 251 13.06 -31.90 4.89
N ASN A 252 14.17 -31.85 5.63
CA ASN A 252 14.83 -30.61 5.94
C ASN A 252 15.46 -30.02 4.67
N ILE A 253 15.25 -28.72 4.43
CA ILE A 253 15.80 -27.97 3.32
C ILE A 253 16.63 -26.80 3.84
N SER A 254 17.63 -26.39 3.07
CA SER A 254 18.48 -25.24 3.34
C SER A 254 19.03 -24.69 2.03
N PHE A 255 19.79 -23.59 2.07
CA PHE A 255 20.45 -23.11 0.85
C PHE A 255 21.37 -24.18 0.23
N THR A 256 22.06 -24.96 1.05
CA THR A 256 22.97 -26.04 0.60
C THR A 256 22.24 -27.32 0.23
N ASP A 257 21.09 -27.59 0.86
CA ASP A 257 20.24 -28.76 0.62
C ASP A 257 18.89 -28.31 0.03
N PRO A 258 18.79 -28.16 -1.30
CA PRO A 258 17.64 -27.54 -1.95
C PRO A 258 16.39 -28.41 -1.86
N LEU A 259 15.24 -27.77 -1.95
CA LEU A 259 13.99 -28.44 -2.28
C LEU A 259 14.03 -28.86 -3.75
N VAL A 260 14.00 -30.16 -4.03
CA VAL A 260 13.76 -30.71 -5.37
C VAL A 260 12.36 -31.28 -5.40
N LEU A 261 11.47 -30.63 -6.14
CA LEU A 261 10.04 -30.91 -6.16
C LEU A 261 9.65 -31.43 -7.54
N SER A 262 9.07 -32.63 -7.55
CA SER A 262 8.46 -33.24 -8.73
C SER A 262 6.94 -33.14 -8.61
N GLY A 263 6.26 -33.02 -9.75
CA GLY A 263 4.82 -32.85 -9.76
C GLY A 263 4.23 -32.84 -11.16
N SER A 264 2.94 -32.53 -11.24
CA SER A 264 2.21 -32.38 -12.49
C SER A 264 1.37 -31.11 -12.49
N LEU A 265 1.39 -30.41 -13.63
CA LEU A 265 0.61 -29.21 -13.90
C LEU A 265 -0.32 -29.47 -15.09
N VAL A 266 -1.61 -29.59 -14.79
CA VAL A 266 -2.66 -29.90 -15.77
C VAL A 266 -3.80 -28.89 -15.68
N ALA A 267 -4.56 -28.75 -16.75
CA ALA A 267 -5.87 -28.11 -16.72
C ALA A 267 -6.89 -29.01 -16.00
N ASP A 268 -8.04 -28.44 -15.63
CA ASP A 268 -9.11 -29.16 -14.92
C ASP A 268 -9.67 -30.36 -15.70
N ASP A 269 -9.56 -30.36 -17.03
CA ASP A 269 -9.92 -31.50 -17.88
C ASP A 269 -8.84 -32.60 -17.94
N GLY A 270 -7.75 -32.43 -17.19
CA GLY A 270 -6.60 -33.32 -17.14
C GLY A 270 -5.61 -33.13 -18.30
N THR A 271 -5.85 -32.18 -19.20
CA THR A 271 -4.90 -31.90 -20.28
C THR A 271 -3.64 -31.20 -19.75
N PRO A 272 -2.44 -31.59 -20.19
CA PRO A 272 -1.20 -30.90 -19.82
C PRO A 272 -1.26 -29.42 -20.19
N VAL A 273 -0.80 -28.56 -19.28
CA VAL A 273 -0.70 -27.12 -19.55
C VAL A 273 0.28 -26.91 -20.72
N THR A 274 -0.21 -26.28 -21.80
CA THR A 274 0.61 -26.06 -22.98
C THR A 274 1.65 -24.98 -22.73
N GLY A 275 2.93 -25.34 -22.86
CA GLY A 275 4.05 -24.41 -22.78
C GLY A 275 5.32 -25.14 -22.35
N SER A 276 6.41 -24.96 -23.08
CA SER A 276 7.67 -25.66 -22.78
C SER A 276 8.34 -25.15 -21.49
N THR A 277 7.89 -24.03 -20.92
CA THR A 277 8.48 -23.43 -19.72
C THR A 277 7.41 -22.69 -18.92
N ALA A 278 7.15 -23.17 -17.71
CA ALA A 278 6.27 -22.54 -16.74
C ALA A 278 7.07 -21.68 -15.74
N ARG A 279 6.39 -20.72 -15.12
CA ARG A 279 6.93 -19.96 -13.98
C ARG A 279 6.25 -20.41 -12.69
N PHE A 280 7.04 -20.58 -11.65
CA PHE A 280 6.57 -20.90 -10.31
C PHE A 280 7.08 -19.86 -9.31
N ALA A 281 6.21 -19.33 -8.46
CA ALA A 281 6.60 -18.60 -7.26
C ALA A 281 6.75 -19.59 -6.10
N VAL A 282 7.94 -19.65 -5.51
CA VAL A 282 8.27 -20.53 -4.38
C VAL A 282 9.03 -19.72 -3.33
N GLY A 283 8.46 -19.58 -2.14
CA GLY A 283 9.11 -18.83 -1.04
C GLY A 283 9.55 -17.41 -1.42
N GLY A 284 8.75 -16.72 -2.25
CA GLY A 284 9.05 -15.37 -2.75
C GLY A 284 10.11 -15.31 -3.87
N GLN A 285 10.53 -16.44 -4.44
CA GLN A 285 11.38 -16.51 -5.63
C GLN A 285 10.59 -16.99 -6.84
N THR A 286 10.80 -16.39 -8.00
CA THR A 286 10.25 -16.89 -9.27
C THR A 286 11.25 -17.79 -9.96
N ILE A 287 10.84 -19.03 -10.25
CA ILE A 287 11.62 -20.08 -10.89
C ILE A 287 10.99 -20.40 -12.24
N ARG A 288 11.82 -20.56 -13.27
CA ARG A 288 11.38 -21.04 -14.59
C ARG A 288 11.75 -22.52 -14.70
N THR A 289 10.77 -23.36 -14.99
CA THR A 289 10.93 -24.81 -15.07
C THR A 289 10.27 -25.31 -16.35
N ALA A 290 10.92 -26.28 -17.01
CA ALA A 290 10.30 -26.96 -18.15
C ALA A 290 9.15 -27.84 -17.66
N VAL A 291 8.05 -27.82 -18.42
CA VAL A 291 6.92 -28.73 -18.23
C VAL A 291 6.91 -29.67 -19.42
N ASP A 292 6.95 -30.96 -19.15
CA ASP A 292 6.97 -32.01 -20.16
C ASP A 292 5.61 -32.14 -20.87
N ALA A 293 5.59 -32.87 -21.97
CA ALA A 293 4.40 -33.01 -22.81
C ALA A 293 3.22 -33.71 -22.11
N ASP A 294 3.48 -34.46 -21.05
CA ASP A 294 2.50 -35.11 -20.16
C ASP A 294 2.15 -34.27 -18.92
N GLY A 295 2.70 -33.05 -18.83
CA GLY A 295 2.45 -32.11 -17.74
C GLY A 295 3.38 -32.31 -16.54
N SER A 296 4.32 -33.26 -16.57
CA SER A 296 5.28 -33.43 -15.47
C SER A 296 6.27 -32.28 -15.42
N PHE A 297 6.75 -31.96 -14.22
CA PHE A 297 7.84 -31.02 -14.04
C PHE A 297 8.72 -31.42 -12.86
N GLU A 298 9.97 -30.97 -12.91
CA GLU A 298 10.89 -31.00 -11.77
C GLU A 298 11.44 -29.58 -11.56
N LEU A 299 11.23 -29.02 -10.37
CA LEU A 299 11.76 -27.71 -9.99
C LEU A 299 12.71 -27.84 -8.81
N THR A 300 13.72 -26.98 -8.79
CA THR A 300 14.69 -26.89 -7.68
C THR A 300 14.62 -25.51 -7.05
N TYR A 301 14.30 -25.45 -5.76
CA TYR A 301 14.25 -24.22 -4.97
C TYR A 301 15.32 -24.21 -3.88
N ARG A 302 16.05 -23.09 -3.76
CA ARG A 302 17.05 -22.87 -2.72
C ARG A 302 16.58 -21.76 -1.77
N PRO A 303 16.17 -22.10 -0.53
CA PRO A 303 15.85 -21.12 0.50
C PRO A 303 16.96 -20.09 0.68
N ALA A 304 16.62 -18.82 0.47
CA ALA A 304 17.54 -17.70 0.72
C ALA A 304 16.92 -16.60 1.57
N ARG A 305 15.60 -16.41 1.51
CA ARG A 305 14.89 -15.31 2.18
C ARG A 305 13.76 -15.74 3.10
N ILE A 306 13.37 -17.01 3.05
CA ILE A 306 12.34 -17.53 3.95
C ILE A 306 12.92 -17.70 5.37
N PRO A 307 12.13 -17.43 6.43
CA PRO A 307 12.59 -17.58 7.81
C PRO A 307 13.09 -19.00 8.12
N ALA A 308 14.07 -19.08 9.01
CA ALA A 308 14.46 -20.36 9.59
C ALA A 308 13.32 -20.92 10.44
N GLY A 309 13.14 -22.25 10.44
CA GLY A 309 12.06 -22.90 11.17
C GLY A 309 10.70 -22.83 10.49
N SER A 310 10.58 -22.24 9.29
CA SER A 310 9.36 -22.37 8.48
C SER A 310 9.04 -23.85 8.24
N SER A 311 7.79 -24.22 8.49
CA SER A 311 7.27 -25.60 8.40
C SER A 311 6.61 -25.92 7.06
N SER A 312 6.49 -24.92 6.19
CA SER A 312 5.88 -25.07 4.87
C SER A 312 6.39 -24.02 3.89
N VAL A 313 6.26 -24.31 2.61
CA VAL A 313 6.52 -23.39 1.50
C VAL A 313 5.36 -23.48 0.51
N THR A 314 4.79 -22.34 0.14
CA THR A 314 3.78 -22.26 -0.93
C THR A 314 4.48 -22.25 -2.29
N VAL A 315 4.01 -23.12 -3.18
CA VAL A 315 4.42 -23.24 -4.58
C VAL A 315 3.22 -22.80 -5.43
N ARG A 316 3.37 -21.71 -6.18
CA ARG A 316 2.31 -21.15 -7.02
C ARG A 316 2.72 -21.12 -8.48
N TYR A 317 1.92 -21.74 -9.35
CA TYR A 317 2.06 -21.57 -10.80
C TYR A 317 1.64 -20.15 -11.21
N LEU A 318 2.47 -19.50 -12.03
CA LEU A 318 2.26 -18.15 -12.54
C LEU A 318 2.12 -18.16 -14.08
N PRO A 319 0.88 -18.20 -14.60
CA PRO A 319 0.63 -18.05 -16.03
C PRO A 319 1.21 -16.74 -16.60
N ASN A 320 1.43 -16.70 -17.92
CA ASN A 320 1.62 -15.43 -18.64
C ASN A 320 0.33 -14.61 -18.65
N ASP A 321 0.43 -13.29 -18.79
CA ASP A 321 -0.76 -12.43 -18.78
C ASP A 321 -1.74 -12.79 -19.91
N THR A 322 -1.22 -13.15 -21.09
CA THR A 322 -2.02 -13.61 -22.24
C THR A 322 -2.38 -15.10 -22.21
N SER A 323 -1.98 -15.84 -21.17
CA SER A 323 -2.27 -17.28 -21.05
C SER A 323 -3.75 -17.54 -20.79
N VAL A 324 -4.28 -18.62 -21.35
CA VAL A 324 -5.64 -19.12 -21.05
C VAL A 324 -5.74 -19.81 -19.69
N TYR A 325 -4.62 -20.11 -19.03
CA TYR A 325 -4.63 -20.88 -17.79
C TYR A 325 -4.74 -19.99 -16.54
N GLN A 326 -5.45 -20.46 -15.52
CA GLN A 326 -5.49 -19.82 -14.21
C GLN A 326 -4.20 -20.06 -13.41
N ALA A 327 -3.95 -19.20 -12.43
CA ALA A 327 -2.93 -19.47 -11.43
C ALA A 327 -3.47 -20.55 -10.46
N THR A 328 -2.56 -21.34 -9.90
CA THR A 328 -2.91 -22.36 -8.91
C THR A 328 -1.77 -22.52 -7.95
N GLU A 329 -2.05 -22.90 -6.70
CA GLU A 329 -1.03 -23.01 -5.67
C GLU A 329 -1.20 -24.25 -4.80
N ARG A 330 -0.07 -24.67 -4.24
CA ARG A 330 0.02 -25.82 -3.35
C ARG A 330 0.99 -25.53 -2.21
N VAL A 331 0.55 -25.84 -0.99
CA VAL A 331 1.41 -25.77 0.20
C VAL A 331 2.16 -27.09 0.34
N VAL A 332 3.49 -27.00 0.41
CA VAL A 332 4.39 -28.14 0.60
C VAL A 332 4.95 -28.10 2.02
N PRO A 333 4.73 -29.13 2.86
CA PRO A 333 5.35 -29.20 4.18
C PRO A 333 6.87 -29.36 4.04
N VAL A 334 7.66 -28.65 4.85
CA VAL A 334 9.12 -28.74 4.85
C VAL A 334 9.67 -28.39 6.23
N ALA A 335 10.94 -28.67 6.50
CA ALA A 335 11.65 -28.04 7.63
C ALA A 335 12.77 -27.15 7.09
N VAL A 336 12.78 -25.85 7.39
CA VAL A 336 13.79 -24.93 6.86
C VAL A 336 14.91 -24.70 7.86
N SER A 337 16.13 -25.06 7.49
CA SER A 337 17.34 -24.82 8.28
C SER A 337 18.17 -23.64 7.75
N GLN A 338 18.68 -22.82 8.67
CA GLN A 338 19.60 -21.73 8.34
C GLN A 338 21.02 -22.24 8.09
N VAL A 339 21.70 -21.61 7.13
CA VAL A 339 23.14 -21.81 6.91
C VAL A 339 23.84 -20.45 6.81
N ASN A 340 25.10 -20.41 7.21
CA ASN A 340 25.88 -19.17 7.18
C ASN A 340 26.41 -18.88 5.78
N ALA A 341 26.24 -17.64 5.34
CA ALA A 341 26.88 -17.11 4.14
C ALA A 341 28.17 -16.37 4.49
N THR A 342 29.12 -16.39 3.56
CA THR A 342 30.32 -15.57 3.59
C THR A 342 30.15 -14.41 2.61
N ALA A 343 30.21 -13.20 3.14
CA ALA A 343 30.31 -11.98 2.35
C ALA A 343 31.79 -11.61 2.15
N GLY A 344 32.15 -11.19 0.94
CA GLY A 344 33.48 -10.70 0.62
C GLY A 344 33.39 -9.39 -0.16
N LEU A 345 34.17 -8.40 0.23
CA LEU A 345 34.30 -7.14 -0.48
C LEU A 345 35.63 -7.15 -1.24
N SER A 346 35.59 -6.76 -2.50
CA SER A 346 36.77 -6.49 -3.30
C SER A 346 36.91 -4.98 -3.43
N GLU A 347 37.93 -4.44 -2.77
CA GLU A 347 38.24 -3.02 -2.82
C GLU A 347 38.73 -2.61 -4.22
N PRO A 348 38.33 -1.43 -4.72
CA PRO A 348 38.97 -0.79 -5.86
C PRO A 348 40.41 -0.40 -5.52
N ALA A 349 41.32 -0.59 -6.48
CA ALA A 349 42.75 -0.33 -6.34
C ALA A 349 43.12 1.17 -6.37
N ALA A 350 42.31 2.05 -5.75
CA ALA A 350 42.61 3.47 -5.68
C ALA A 350 43.44 3.78 -4.42
N PRO A 351 44.54 4.53 -4.53
CA PRO A 351 45.44 4.79 -3.39
C PRO A 351 44.87 5.77 -2.35
N ALA A 352 43.88 6.60 -2.71
CA ALA A 352 43.18 7.51 -1.80
C ALA A 352 41.86 8.01 -2.43
N TYR A 353 40.89 8.36 -1.59
CA TYR A 353 39.66 9.07 -1.96
C TYR A 353 39.56 10.38 -1.19
N GLY A 354 39.16 11.44 -1.88
CA GLY A 354 38.82 12.74 -1.31
C GLY A 354 37.35 12.85 -0.91
N TYR A 355 37.01 13.96 -0.25
CA TYR A 355 35.63 14.31 0.06
C TYR A 355 34.79 14.41 -1.23
N ALA A 356 33.57 13.87 -1.17
CA ALA A 356 32.63 13.79 -2.30
C ALA A 356 33.09 12.90 -3.47
N ASP A 357 34.21 12.18 -3.36
CA ASP A 357 34.59 11.19 -4.36
C ASP A 357 33.60 10.02 -4.34
N GLY A 358 33.29 9.51 -5.54
CA GLY A 358 32.50 8.29 -5.70
C GLY A 358 33.35 7.06 -5.41
N VAL A 359 32.89 6.23 -4.47
CA VAL A 359 33.49 4.93 -4.15
C VAL A 359 32.54 3.85 -4.65
N SER A 360 33.07 2.92 -5.44
CA SER A 360 32.33 1.74 -5.91
C SER A 360 33.15 0.50 -5.59
N VAL A 361 32.60 -0.37 -4.74
CA VAL A 361 33.22 -1.65 -4.35
C VAL A 361 32.38 -2.81 -4.85
N ARG A 362 33.02 -3.95 -5.13
CA ARG A 362 32.31 -5.17 -5.52
C ARG A 362 32.09 -6.03 -4.28
N ALA A 363 30.83 -6.31 -3.96
CA ALA A 363 30.44 -7.28 -2.96
C ALA A 363 30.21 -8.66 -3.60
N THR A 364 30.54 -9.70 -2.87
CA THR A 364 30.30 -11.10 -3.23
C THR A 364 29.63 -11.80 -2.05
N LEU A 365 28.62 -12.64 -2.33
CA LEU A 365 27.92 -13.42 -1.32
C LEU A 365 27.90 -14.89 -1.73
N ARG A 366 28.42 -15.77 -0.87
CA ARG A 366 28.54 -17.21 -1.14
C ARG A 366 28.22 -18.05 0.09
N VAL A 367 27.66 -19.25 -0.12
CA VAL A 367 27.52 -20.29 0.91
C VAL A 367 28.30 -21.50 0.45
N ASN A 368 29.33 -21.91 1.20
CA ASN A 368 30.23 -23.00 0.82
C ASN A 368 30.73 -22.91 -0.63
N GLY A 369 31.06 -21.69 -1.08
CA GLY A 369 31.51 -21.42 -2.45
C GLY A 369 30.39 -21.26 -3.49
N THR A 370 29.14 -21.64 -3.19
CA THR A 370 28.00 -21.47 -4.09
C THR A 370 27.50 -20.02 -4.05
N PRO A 371 27.37 -19.32 -5.18
CA PRO A 371 26.86 -17.95 -5.21
C PRO A 371 25.41 -17.84 -4.74
N VAL A 372 25.08 -16.79 -4.00
CA VAL A 372 23.72 -16.48 -3.56
C VAL A 372 23.13 -15.39 -4.46
N PRO A 373 22.21 -15.69 -5.40
CA PRO A 373 21.61 -14.70 -6.28
C PRO A 373 20.39 -14.00 -5.67
N ASN A 374 20.05 -12.84 -6.22
CA ASN A 374 18.88 -12.01 -5.90
C ASN A 374 18.75 -11.71 -4.40
N TYR A 375 19.86 -11.62 -3.68
CA TYR A 375 19.87 -11.34 -2.26
C TYR A 375 20.05 -9.84 -2.03
N PRO A 376 19.09 -9.14 -1.39
CA PRO A 376 19.24 -7.72 -1.10
C PRO A 376 20.39 -7.50 -0.13
N LEU A 377 21.20 -6.47 -0.38
CA LEU A 377 22.30 -6.11 0.50
C LEU A 377 22.01 -4.73 1.09
N ALA A 378 22.31 -4.58 2.37
CA ALA A 378 22.47 -3.28 3.00
C ALA A 378 23.97 -3.07 3.23
N ALA A 379 24.46 -1.86 2.95
CA ALA A 379 25.84 -1.49 3.18
C ALA A 379 25.90 -0.07 3.72
N SER A 380 26.94 0.23 4.47
CA SER A 380 27.24 1.56 4.98
C SER A 380 28.73 1.86 4.83
N PHE A 381 29.05 3.14 4.75
CA PHE A 381 30.41 3.65 4.68
C PHE A 381 30.52 4.89 5.57
N ALA A 382 31.43 4.87 6.54
CA ALA A 382 31.59 5.95 7.53
C ALA A 382 30.23 6.40 8.13
N GLU A 383 29.42 5.43 8.57
CA GLU A 383 28.08 5.60 9.14
C GLU A 383 27.01 6.18 8.18
N SER A 384 27.37 6.48 6.93
CA SER A 384 26.43 6.86 5.88
C SER A 384 25.90 5.64 5.15
N SER A 385 24.62 5.64 4.79
CA SER A 385 24.04 4.57 3.97
C SER A 385 24.71 4.54 2.59
N ALA A 386 25.03 3.33 2.12
CA ALA A 386 25.49 3.10 0.77
C ALA A 386 24.36 2.46 -0.04
N THR A 387 24.31 2.78 -1.32
CA THR A 387 23.37 2.12 -2.23
C THR A 387 23.97 0.80 -2.67
N ALA A 388 23.22 -0.29 -2.47
CA ALA A 388 23.60 -1.61 -2.93
C ALA A 388 22.43 -2.26 -3.68
N SER A 389 22.73 -2.83 -4.85
CA SER A 389 21.75 -3.66 -5.56
C SER A 389 21.68 -5.05 -4.95
N ALA A 390 20.61 -5.80 -5.23
CA ALA A 390 20.58 -7.22 -4.95
C ALA A 390 21.70 -7.95 -5.72
N THR A 391 22.19 -9.06 -5.16
CA THR A 391 23.20 -9.88 -5.84
C THR A 391 22.68 -10.43 -7.18
N ASN A 392 23.53 -10.51 -8.19
CA ASN A 392 23.20 -11.10 -9.48
C ASN A 392 23.34 -12.64 -9.47
N ALA A 393 23.14 -13.29 -10.62
CA ALA A 393 23.27 -14.75 -10.78
C ALA A 393 24.62 -15.34 -10.33
N SER A 394 25.69 -14.53 -10.32
CA SER A 394 27.03 -14.91 -9.87
C SER A 394 27.30 -14.58 -8.40
N GLY A 395 26.27 -14.18 -7.65
CA GLY A 395 26.36 -13.77 -6.25
C GLY A 395 27.12 -12.46 -6.04
N GLN A 396 27.20 -11.62 -7.06
CA GLN A 396 27.94 -10.36 -7.03
C GLN A 396 26.98 -9.18 -6.98
N SER A 397 27.36 -8.12 -6.26
CA SER A 397 26.68 -6.83 -6.29
C SER A 397 27.71 -5.70 -6.31
N THR A 398 27.28 -4.53 -6.78
CA THR A 398 28.06 -3.30 -6.68
C THR A 398 27.46 -2.46 -5.56
N VAL A 399 28.31 -2.04 -4.63
CA VAL A 399 27.98 -1.10 -3.56
C VAL A 399 28.62 0.23 -3.91
N SER A 400 27.82 1.28 -4.00
CA SER A 400 28.26 2.62 -4.34
C SER A 400 27.90 3.62 -3.25
N THR A 401 28.80 4.54 -2.98
CA THR A 401 28.61 5.64 -2.03
C THR A 401 29.50 6.82 -2.39
N THR A 402 29.25 7.96 -1.79
CA THR A 402 30.14 9.13 -1.85
C THR A 402 30.86 9.28 -0.53
N VAL A 403 32.14 9.64 -0.54
CA VAL A 403 32.88 9.87 0.71
C VAL A 403 32.28 11.04 1.49
N PRO A 404 31.70 10.81 2.68
CA PRO A 404 31.12 11.89 3.48
C PRO A 404 32.22 12.74 4.12
N ALA A 405 31.88 13.97 4.53
CA ALA A 405 32.82 14.86 5.21
C ALA A 405 33.32 14.30 6.58
N THR A 406 32.57 13.34 7.14
CA THR A 406 32.88 12.64 8.39
C THR A 406 33.88 11.50 8.23
N ALA A 407 34.20 11.10 6.99
CA ALA A 407 35.14 10.03 6.74
C ALA A 407 36.56 10.45 7.19
N THR A 408 37.04 9.83 8.26
CA THR A 408 38.38 10.07 8.81
C THR A 408 39.17 8.75 8.83
N GLY A 409 40.20 8.64 7.99
CA GLY A 409 41.11 7.47 7.94
C GLY A 409 41.02 6.62 6.67
N ALA A 410 41.99 5.70 6.52
CA ALA A 410 42.05 4.73 5.42
C ALA A 410 40.99 3.63 5.64
N ALA A 411 40.28 3.24 4.56
CA ALA A 411 39.34 2.11 4.59
C ALA A 411 40.05 0.83 5.06
N SER A 412 39.41 0.06 5.93
CA SER A 412 39.89 -1.24 6.45
C SER A 412 38.77 -2.27 6.41
#